data_AF-A0A1I8B8D8-F1
#
_entry.id   AF-A0A1I8B8D8-F1
#
_cell.length_a   1.000
_cell.length_b   1.000
_cell.length_c   1.000
_cell.angle_alpha   90.00
_cell.angle_beta   90.00
_cell.angle_gamma   90.00
#
_symmetry.space_group_name_H-M   'P 1'
#
loop_
_entity.id
_entity.type
_entity.pdbx_description
1 polymer ?
#
loop_
_entity_poly.entity_id
_entity_poly.type
_entity_poly.pdbx_seq_one_letter_code
_entity_poly.pdbx_strand_id
1 'polypeptide(L)'
;MYNFGGIVQGCGECPSNKIPCRTCTKTACNKFKLINEDTTFCWEKEVIRACDINACHYAVINESIVLQGCGEKCPDNKESEFCKYCTTRNCNEEKLISKYCFTNNGKIETKGDIPCFMERTKTNEVNKGFGQCPSSSLTCKTCNKNLCNDGTDLPYSYCLKFDGKRAIGCDKLDYSKAGCGTCDENNIEKSCFDCKGLNCNEKSKLEKAVFCYEREENGNEKEGSRPCNSKICFISVDINKGSGSSKETILKKYTKQGCGTCSSTKIPCRTCNKDLCNTEKYFQEVKFCWIKEYAVECDLNKWNGFCYYTLKKDKVEQGCGNGSKIEFDVLNVKCDQQLCNTKELFDKTLFCLNKGKDEKTNKAIICKENCKVERNYEGKVEQKCGNCPNNTNSTDCNSCKGRFCNEEKLVYKHCLKNNGEICKTPFDSPCFMARIEGNEVSQGCGNCNKSTKSTCKECVTHRCNNPENVYFCKSKEGVKECTDSYCYIANNLDGSKDFNCGKCPEEIQTNCAQCNNNPLCNTEELLKNSFYCLEFTEVMQTMMEGFIGCESQCYVKRKTSGRSMRELFK
;
A
#
# COMPACT_ATOMS: atom_id res chain seq x y z
N MET A 1 5.25 80.48 43.05
CA MET A 1 4.32 79.48 42.48
C MET A 1 4.50 78.21 43.26
N TYR A 2 3.58 77.63 44.02
CA TYR A 2 2.21 77.92 44.48
C TYR A 2 2.12 77.17 45.85
N ASN A 3 1.67 77.77 46.97
CA ASN A 3 0.27 77.81 47.46
C ASN A 3 -0.29 76.40 47.77
N PHE A 4 -0.90 76.02 48.91
CA PHE A 4 -1.60 76.63 50.06
C PHE A 4 -1.47 75.60 51.22
N GLY A 5 -1.72 75.83 52.51
CA GLY A 5 -2.29 76.92 53.28
C GLY A 5 -2.52 76.39 54.71
N GLY A 6 -2.22 77.20 55.72
CA GLY A 6 -2.76 77.01 57.06
C GLY A 6 -3.90 78.01 57.29
N ILE A 7 -4.90 77.66 58.08
CA ILE A 7 -5.86 78.61 58.67
C ILE A 7 -5.71 78.59 60.19
N VAL A 8 -5.80 79.81 60.75
CA VAL A 8 -5.68 80.25 62.14
C VAL A 8 -7.09 80.59 62.68
N GLN A 9 -7.29 80.52 64.01
CA GLN A 9 -8.31 81.33 64.69
C GLN A 9 -7.73 82.02 65.95
N GLY A 10 -8.01 83.31 66.09
CA GLY A 10 -7.76 84.21 67.23
C GLY A 10 -8.30 85.63 66.95
N CYS A 11 -8.55 86.43 67.98
CA CYS A 11 -9.04 87.83 67.90
C CYS A 11 -8.00 88.86 68.42
N GLY A 12 -7.85 90.01 67.73
CA GLY A 12 -7.17 91.25 68.21
C GLY A 12 -5.75 91.54 67.65
N GLU A 13 -5.44 92.81 67.32
CA GLU A 13 -4.40 93.21 66.33
C GLU A 13 -3.02 93.66 66.85
N CYS A 14 -1.97 93.43 66.02
CA CYS A 14 -0.99 94.47 65.67
C CYS A 14 -0.38 94.18 64.26
N PRO A 15 -0.51 95.09 63.27
CA PRO A 15 0.13 95.05 61.94
C PRO A 15 1.51 95.75 62.01
N SER A 16 2.49 95.69 61.10
CA SER A 16 2.55 95.43 59.67
C SER A 16 3.94 94.88 59.29
N ASN A 17 3.96 94.04 58.26
CA ASN A 17 5.10 93.73 57.38
C ASN A 17 6.37 93.07 57.96
N LYS A 18 6.37 91.73 57.81
CA LYS A 18 7.49 90.78 57.64
C LYS A 18 8.40 90.50 58.87
N ILE A 19 8.14 89.31 59.46
CA ILE A 19 8.89 88.50 60.46
C ILE A 19 8.85 89.03 61.93
N PRO A 20 9.14 88.19 62.95
CA PRO A 20 8.21 87.49 63.85
C PRO A 20 7.98 88.22 65.20
N CYS A 21 6.95 87.87 65.98
CA CYS A 21 6.87 88.34 67.37
C CYS A 21 6.34 87.29 68.36
N ARG A 22 7.07 87.15 69.47
CA ARG A 22 6.76 86.37 70.66
C ARG A 22 7.25 87.21 71.84
N THR A 23 6.42 87.43 72.85
CA THR A 23 6.92 87.81 74.19
C THR A 23 5.90 87.43 75.26
N CYS A 24 6.36 86.62 76.22
CA CYS A 24 5.76 86.50 77.54
C CYS A 24 6.47 87.45 78.49
N THR A 25 5.71 88.07 79.41
CA THR A 25 6.26 88.62 80.65
C THR A 25 5.27 88.39 81.78
N LYS A 26 5.62 87.45 82.67
CA LYS A 26 5.22 87.22 84.09
C LYS A 26 3.84 87.77 84.50
N THR A 27 2.88 86.98 85.00
CA THR A 27 2.96 85.97 86.06
C THR A 27 1.73 85.06 85.99
N ALA A 28 1.92 83.76 86.26
CA ALA A 28 0.91 82.70 86.44
C ALA A 28 0.29 82.05 85.18
N CYS A 29 0.91 80.95 84.72
CA CYS A 29 0.22 79.84 84.05
C CYS A 29 0.94 78.52 84.36
N ASN A 30 0.40 77.74 85.29
CA ASN A 30 0.49 76.27 85.34
C ASN A 30 -0.44 75.78 86.46
N LYS A 31 -1.70 75.54 86.11
CA LYS A 31 -2.48 74.47 86.71
C LYS A 31 -2.87 73.51 85.60
N PHE A 32 -1.95 72.63 85.23
CA PHE A 32 -2.31 71.29 84.79
C PHE A 32 -1.38 70.30 85.49
N LYS A 33 -2.06 69.32 86.06
CA LYS A 33 -1.61 68.21 86.89
C LYS A 33 -0.37 67.55 86.27
N LEU A 34 0.66 67.31 87.09
CA LEU A 34 1.75 66.39 86.78
C LEU A 34 1.12 65.05 86.34
N ILE A 35 1.42 64.63 85.11
CA ILE A 35 1.18 63.27 84.64
C ILE A 35 2.23 62.41 85.36
N ASN A 36 1.77 61.54 86.25
CA ASN A 36 2.64 60.59 86.96
C ASN A 36 3.34 59.68 85.95
N GLU A 37 4.59 59.31 86.23
CA GLU A 37 5.35 58.30 85.47
C GLU A 37 4.64 56.93 85.41
N ASP A 38 3.63 56.72 86.27
CA ASP A 38 2.81 55.52 86.34
C ASP A 38 1.60 55.49 85.38
N THR A 39 1.43 56.45 84.46
CA THR A 39 0.22 56.51 83.62
C THR A 39 0.30 55.56 82.41
N THR A 40 -0.54 54.52 82.36
CA THR A 40 -0.60 53.57 81.23
C THR A 40 -1.34 54.17 80.03
N PHE A 41 -0.78 54.00 78.83
CA PHE A 41 -1.39 54.40 77.56
C PHE A 41 -1.85 53.16 76.80
N CYS A 42 -3.08 53.16 76.29
CA CYS A 42 -3.66 52.03 75.57
C CYS A 42 -4.20 52.47 74.21
N TRP A 43 -4.20 51.54 73.25
CA TRP A 43 -4.87 51.72 71.97
C TRP A 43 -6.39 51.58 72.13
N GLU A 44 -7.14 52.49 71.52
CA GLU A 44 -8.60 52.45 71.39
C GLU A 44 -9.00 53.03 70.03
N LYS A 45 -9.62 52.21 69.16
CA LYS A 45 -10.09 52.61 67.81
C LYS A 45 -9.02 53.39 67.02
N GLU A 46 -7.82 52.81 66.92
CA GLU A 46 -6.67 53.37 66.20
C GLU A 46 -6.08 54.67 66.80
N VAL A 47 -6.44 55.04 68.03
CA VAL A 47 -5.87 56.20 68.73
C VAL A 47 -5.31 55.78 70.09
N ILE A 48 -4.18 56.36 70.50
CA ILE A 48 -3.58 56.12 71.82
C ILE A 48 -4.23 57.05 72.85
N ARG A 49 -4.74 56.50 73.96
CA ARG A 49 -5.32 57.27 75.07
C ARG A 49 -4.65 56.91 76.39
N ALA A 50 -4.52 57.90 77.27
CA ALA A 50 -4.13 57.68 78.66
C ALA A 50 -5.32 57.07 79.42
N CYS A 51 -5.07 56.02 80.21
CA CYS A 51 -6.10 55.31 80.94
C CYS A 51 -5.97 55.56 82.44
N ASP A 52 -7.05 56.07 83.05
CA ASP A 52 -7.09 56.41 84.48
C ASP A 52 -6.94 55.20 85.42
N ILE A 53 -7.09 53.98 84.88
CA ILE A 53 -7.08 52.70 85.61
C ILE A 53 -5.83 51.85 85.34
N ASN A 54 -4.81 52.41 84.68
CA ASN A 54 -3.51 51.76 84.42
C ASN A 54 -3.53 50.36 83.76
N ALA A 55 -4.64 49.97 83.13
CA ALA A 55 -4.81 48.69 82.47
C ALA A 55 -5.41 48.86 81.07
N CYS A 56 -4.84 48.11 80.11
CA CYS A 56 -5.36 47.97 78.76
C CYS A 56 -6.04 46.60 78.61
N HIS A 57 -7.07 46.52 77.77
CA HIS A 57 -7.63 45.26 77.31
C HIS A 57 -7.63 45.18 75.78
N TYR A 58 -7.69 43.95 75.29
CA TYR A 58 -8.17 43.68 73.94
C TYR A 58 -9.05 42.43 73.92
N ALA A 59 -10.00 42.40 72.99
CA ALA A 59 -10.87 41.25 72.75
C ALA A 59 -11.04 41.03 71.24
N VAL A 60 -11.16 39.77 70.83
CA VAL A 60 -11.52 39.40 69.46
C VAL A 60 -12.99 38.99 69.46
N ILE A 61 -13.82 39.72 68.72
CA ILE A 61 -15.24 39.39 68.52
C ILE A 61 -15.41 38.95 67.07
N ASN A 62 -16.05 37.78 66.86
CA ASN A 62 -16.45 37.25 65.56
C ASN A 62 -15.38 37.36 64.46
N GLU A 63 -14.33 36.54 64.61
CA GLU A 63 -13.32 36.19 63.58
C GLU A 63 -12.53 37.35 62.92
N SER A 64 -12.81 38.62 63.24
CA SER A 64 -12.17 39.76 62.57
C SER A 64 -12.19 41.10 63.33
N ILE A 65 -12.98 41.26 64.40
CA ILE A 65 -13.09 42.55 65.09
C ILE A 65 -12.20 42.55 66.34
N VAL A 66 -11.17 43.39 66.32
CA VAL A 66 -10.37 43.68 67.51
C VAL A 66 -11.00 44.85 68.26
N LEU A 67 -11.48 44.63 69.48
CA LEU A 67 -11.78 45.70 70.43
C LEU A 67 -10.52 45.97 71.26
N GLN A 68 -10.08 47.22 71.32
CA GLN A 68 -8.98 47.68 72.17
C GLN A 68 -9.49 48.83 73.04
N GLY A 69 -9.12 48.89 74.32
CA GLY A 69 -9.52 49.98 75.20
C GLY A 69 -8.88 49.97 76.59
N CYS A 70 -9.24 50.96 77.42
CA CYS A 70 -8.89 51.04 78.83
C CYS A 70 -9.82 50.14 79.66
N GLY A 71 -9.31 49.26 80.54
CA GLY A 71 -10.18 48.42 81.37
C GLY A 71 -9.46 47.32 82.15
N GLU A 72 -9.87 47.09 83.41
CA GLU A 72 -9.53 45.88 84.17
C GLU A 72 -10.49 44.70 83.89
N LYS A 73 -11.57 44.95 83.15
CA LYS A 73 -12.57 43.93 82.76
C LYS A 73 -12.97 44.09 81.30
N CYS A 74 -13.18 42.97 80.63
CA CYS A 74 -13.71 42.90 79.28
C CYS A 74 -15.18 43.34 79.29
N PRO A 75 -15.72 43.94 78.21
CA PRO A 75 -17.15 44.21 78.10
C PRO A 75 -17.94 42.91 78.28
N ASP A 76 -18.92 42.90 79.18
CA ASP A 76 -19.81 41.75 79.41
C ASP A 76 -20.70 41.51 78.18
N ASN A 77 -20.16 40.85 77.16
CA ASN A 77 -20.93 40.32 76.04
C ASN A 77 -20.49 38.87 75.79
N LYS A 78 -21.46 37.96 75.87
CA LYS A 78 -21.31 36.48 75.93
C LYS A 78 -20.72 35.80 74.67
N GLU A 79 -20.02 36.51 73.81
CA GLU A 79 -19.43 35.94 72.58
C GLU A 79 -17.94 36.28 72.36
N SER A 80 -17.27 36.96 73.30
CA SER A 80 -15.80 37.07 73.21
C SER A 80 -15.17 35.78 73.78
N GLU A 81 -14.81 34.83 72.92
CA GLU A 81 -14.06 33.63 73.37
C GLU A 81 -12.68 34.00 73.97
N PHE A 82 -12.15 35.21 73.69
CA PHE A 82 -10.81 35.60 74.13
C PHE A 82 -10.72 37.09 74.48
N CYS A 83 -10.36 37.36 75.74
CA CYS A 83 -9.98 38.68 76.22
C CYS A 83 -8.73 38.58 77.12
N LYS A 84 -7.74 39.42 76.88
CA LYS A 84 -6.51 39.54 77.70
C LYS A 84 -6.35 40.99 78.13
N TYR A 85 -5.81 41.20 79.34
CA TYR A 85 -5.47 42.51 79.88
C TYR A 85 -3.95 42.61 80.14
N CYS A 86 -3.44 43.83 80.16
CA CYS A 86 -2.04 44.13 80.38
C CYS A 86 -1.87 45.52 80.99
N THR A 87 -0.79 45.72 81.75
CA THR A 87 -0.57 46.93 82.56
C THR A 87 0.62 47.77 82.10
N THR A 88 1.26 47.40 80.99
CA THR A 88 2.40 48.12 80.41
C THR A 88 1.96 49.08 79.30
N ARG A 89 2.77 50.10 79.03
CA ARG A 89 2.46 51.12 78.01
C ARG A 89 2.31 50.48 76.62
N ASN A 90 1.22 50.80 75.91
CA ASN A 90 0.87 50.33 74.56
C ASN A 90 0.77 48.80 74.40
N CYS A 91 0.53 48.08 75.50
CA CYS A 91 0.59 46.62 75.51
C CYS A 91 -0.54 45.91 74.73
N ASN A 92 -1.56 46.65 74.29
CA ASN A 92 -2.66 46.16 73.47
C ASN A 92 -2.56 46.55 71.99
N GLU A 93 -1.38 46.95 71.48
CA GLU A 93 -1.15 47.23 70.05
C GLU A 93 -1.47 46.00 69.16
N GLU A 94 -2.03 46.22 67.97
CA GLU A 94 -2.52 45.16 67.07
C GLU A 94 -1.44 44.12 66.72
N LYS A 95 -0.18 44.56 66.57
CA LYS A 95 0.98 43.71 66.27
C LYS A 95 1.37 42.76 67.42
N LEU A 96 0.89 43.02 68.64
CA LEU A 96 1.12 42.19 69.82
C LEU A 96 -0.01 41.18 70.06
N ILE A 97 -1.08 41.25 69.26
CA ILE A 97 -2.23 40.36 69.36
C ILE A 97 -1.85 38.99 68.82
N SER A 98 -2.05 37.97 69.63
CA SER A 98 -1.78 36.58 69.24
C SER A 98 -2.80 36.12 68.21
N LYS A 99 -2.33 35.51 67.13
CA LYS A 99 -3.15 35.04 66.01
C LYS A 99 -3.25 33.52 66.09
N TYR A 100 -4.32 32.92 65.57
CA TYR A 100 -4.43 31.46 65.47
C TYR A 100 -4.35 30.99 64.02
N CYS A 101 -3.66 29.87 63.82
CA CYS A 101 -3.65 29.12 62.57
C CYS A 101 -4.23 27.72 62.79
N PHE A 102 -4.96 27.21 61.80
CA PHE A 102 -5.28 25.79 61.76
C PHE A 102 -4.01 24.97 61.50
N THR A 103 -3.93 23.82 62.15
CA THR A 103 -2.94 22.76 61.94
C THR A 103 -3.68 21.44 61.77
N ASN A 104 -3.00 20.40 61.31
CA ASN A 104 -3.63 19.07 61.19
C ASN A 104 -4.11 18.50 62.55
N ASN A 105 -3.59 19.05 63.66
CA ASN A 105 -3.89 18.58 65.03
C ASN A 105 -4.79 19.55 65.82
N GLY A 106 -5.41 20.55 65.17
CA GLY A 106 -6.25 21.57 65.83
C GLY A 106 -5.80 23.00 65.55
N LYS A 107 -6.09 23.93 66.46
CA LYS A 107 -5.70 25.36 66.34
C LYS A 107 -4.46 25.63 67.18
N ILE A 108 -3.51 26.41 66.67
CA ILE A 108 -2.32 26.84 67.42
C ILE A 108 -2.22 28.36 67.47
N GLU A 109 -1.84 28.90 68.63
CA GLU A 109 -1.55 30.31 68.85
C GLU A 109 -0.16 30.65 68.28
N THR A 110 -0.09 31.63 67.39
CA THR A 110 1.13 32.20 66.82
C THR A 110 1.38 33.58 67.42
N LYS A 111 2.66 33.88 67.68
CA LYS A 111 3.08 35.20 68.20
C LYS A 111 3.45 36.12 67.03
N GLY A 112 2.87 37.32 67.01
CA GLY A 112 3.18 38.37 66.04
C GLY A 112 2.75 38.06 64.60
N ASP A 113 3.47 38.63 63.62
CA ASP A 113 3.13 38.64 62.18
C ASP A 113 3.38 37.29 61.44
N ILE A 114 3.37 36.15 62.14
CA ILE A 114 3.60 34.85 61.50
C ILE A 114 2.36 34.47 60.66
N PRO A 115 2.48 34.29 59.32
CA PRO A 115 1.35 33.92 58.46
C PRO A 115 0.86 32.50 58.76
N CYS A 116 -0.38 32.20 58.36
CA CYS A 116 -0.84 30.81 58.26
C CYS A 116 -0.61 30.32 56.83
N PHE A 117 -0.45 29.02 56.66
CA PHE A 117 -0.43 28.40 55.33
C PHE A 117 -1.42 27.23 55.25
N MET A 118 -1.85 26.97 54.02
CA MET A 118 -2.57 25.76 53.64
C MET A 118 -2.09 25.30 52.27
N GLU A 119 -1.97 23.99 52.07
CA GLU A 119 -1.50 23.39 50.83
C GLU A 119 -2.23 22.08 50.55
N ARG A 120 -2.23 21.65 49.28
CA ARG A 120 -2.66 20.29 48.92
C ARG A 120 -1.48 19.35 48.87
N THR A 121 -1.59 18.24 49.58
CA THR A 121 -0.64 17.13 49.48
C THR A 121 -0.77 16.42 48.13
N LYS A 122 0.17 15.51 47.83
CA LYS A 122 0.11 14.66 46.63
C LYS A 122 -1.14 13.77 46.58
N THR A 123 -1.74 13.46 47.73
CA THR A 123 -2.96 12.66 47.89
C THR A 123 -4.24 13.50 47.88
N ASN A 124 -4.14 14.80 47.58
CA ASN A 124 -5.25 15.77 47.58
C ASN A 124 -5.81 16.13 48.97
N GLU A 125 -5.11 15.76 50.04
CA GLU A 125 -5.44 16.17 51.41
C GLU A 125 -5.00 17.61 51.65
N VAL A 126 -5.70 18.33 52.53
CA VAL A 126 -5.35 19.70 52.89
C VAL A 126 -4.43 19.67 54.11
N ASN A 127 -3.17 20.01 53.90
CA ASN A 127 -2.21 20.22 54.99
C ASN A 127 -2.25 21.68 55.44
N LYS A 128 -2.30 21.90 56.76
CA LYS A 128 -2.47 23.23 57.36
C LYS A 128 -1.36 23.48 58.37
N GLY A 129 -0.88 24.72 58.43
CA GLY A 129 0.09 25.11 59.45
C GLY A 129 0.32 26.61 59.55
N PHE A 130 1.40 26.97 60.22
CA PHE A 130 1.86 28.34 60.42
C PHE A 130 3.25 28.53 59.81
N GLY A 131 3.56 29.77 59.44
CA GLY A 131 4.75 30.13 58.69
C GLY A 131 4.46 30.35 57.21
N GLN A 132 5.53 30.63 56.47
CA GLN A 132 5.47 30.79 55.02
C GLN A 132 5.24 29.44 54.35
N CYS A 133 4.72 29.47 53.13
CA CYS A 133 4.59 28.27 52.32
C CYS A 133 5.94 27.56 52.15
N PRO A 134 6.00 26.23 52.31
CA PRO A 134 7.22 25.48 52.05
C PRO A 134 7.72 25.73 50.62
N SER A 135 9.01 25.99 50.44
CA SER A 135 9.57 26.27 49.09
C SER A 135 9.40 25.10 48.12
N SER A 136 9.19 23.89 48.63
CA SER A 136 8.89 22.68 47.86
C SER A 136 7.43 22.54 47.44
N SER A 137 6.54 23.40 47.92
CA SER A 137 5.10 23.28 47.71
C SER A 137 4.61 24.15 46.56
N LEU A 138 4.05 23.52 45.53
CA LEU A 138 3.50 24.19 44.35
C LEU A 138 2.02 24.58 44.51
N THR A 139 1.35 24.08 45.54
CA THR A 139 -0.10 24.18 45.76
C THR A 139 -0.45 24.98 47.02
N CYS A 140 0.54 25.64 47.63
CA CYS A 140 0.39 26.33 48.91
C CYS A 140 -0.05 27.80 48.75
N LYS A 141 -0.91 28.26 49.67
CA LYS A 141 -1.26 29.67 49.87
C LYS A 141 -0.93 30.10 51.30
N THR A 142 -0.41 31.31 51.46
CA THR A 142 -0.24 31.97 52.76
C THR A 142 -1.32 33.03 52.99
N CYS A 143 -1.69 33.25 54.24
CA CYS A 143 -2.68 34.26 54.61
C CYS A 143 -2.40 34.84 56.00
N ASN A 144 -2.76 36.13 56.17
CA ASN A 144 -2.43 36.91 57.37
C ASN A 144 -3.57 37.07 58.37
N LYS A 145 -4.81 36.73 58.02
CA LYS A 145 -5.97 36.86 58.92
C LYS A 145 -6.07 35.71 59.93
N ASN A 146 -6.75 35.91 61.06
CA ASN A 146 -6.98 34.87 62.05
C ASN A 146 -7.72 33.68 61.43
N LEU A 147 -7.24 32.45 61.68
CA LEU A 147 -7.85 31.19 61.19
C LEU A 147 -8.11 31.15 59.67
N CYS A 148 -7.38 31.92 58.88
CA CYS A 148 -7.60 32.08 57.44
C CYS A 148 -7.25 30.84 56.59
N ASN A 149 -6.63 29.81 57.19
CA ASN A 149 -6.19 28.60 56.51
C ASN A 149 -7.14 27.42 56.75
N ASP A 150 -8.44 27.68 56.77
CA ASP A 150 -9.51 26.70 56.98
C ASP A 150 -9.63 25.66 55.83
N GLY A 151 -9.04 25.95 54.66
CA GLY A 151 -9.03 25.09 53.48
C GLY A 151 -10.16 25.38 52.48
N THR A 152 -11.06 26.33 52.75
CA THR A 152 -12.19 26.65 51.87
C THR A 152 -11.74 27.41 50.61
N ASP A 153 -10.73 28.28 50.75
CA ASP A 153 -10.13 29.07 49.67
C ASP A 153 -9.09 28.31 48.82
N LEU A 154 -9.02 26.98 48.95
CA LEU A 154 -8.00 26.14 48.32
C LEU A 154 -8.58 25.32 47.13
N PRO A 155 -8.23 25.65 45.87
CA PRO A 155 -8.75 25.00 44.66
C PRO A 155 -8.69 23.47 44.75
N TYR A 156 -9.72 22.75 44.30
CA TYR A 156 -9.78 21.28 44.42
C TYR A 156 -8.81 20.55 43.47
N SER A 157 -8.40 21.21 42.39
CA SER A 157 -7.47 20.68 41.39
C SER A 157 -6.44 21.73 41.00
N TYR A 158 -5.22 21.30 40.68
CA TYR A 158 -4.14 22.17 40.22
C TYR A 158 -3.53 21.62 38.92
N CYS A 159 -3.30 22.48 37.93
CA CYS A 159 -2.54 22.16 36.72
C CYS A 159 -1.17 22.83 36.73
N LEU A 160 -0.12 22.18 36.22
CA LEU A 160 1.17 22.84 36.05
C LEU A 160 1.11 23.88 34.90
N LYS A 161 1.79 25.01 35.04
CA LYS A 161 2.05 25.91 33.91
C LYS A 161 2.97 25.21 32.90
N PHE A 162 3.00 25.73 31.67
CA PHE A 162 3.87 25.24 30.59
C PHE A 162 5.37 25.20 30.98
N ASP A 163 5.79 25.99 31.97
CA ASP A 163 7.16 25.98 32.50
C ASP A 163 7.49 24.78 33.41
N GLY A 164 6.50 23.97 33.79
CA GLY A 164 6.65 22.80 34.67
C GLY A 164 7.02 23.13 36.11
N LYS A 165 7.05 24.41 36.49
CA LYS A 165 7.59 24.89 37.79
C LYS A 165 6.56 25.56 38.66
N ARG A 166 5.38 25.90 38.13
CA ARG A 166 4.31 26.59 38.87
C ARG A 166 2.99 25.86 38.66
N ALA A 167 2.13 25.83 39.66
CA ALA A 167 0.77 25.29 39.52
C ALA A 167 -0.26 26.43 39.49
N ILE A 168 -1.34 26.25 38.71
CA ILE A 168 -2.53 27.10 38.67
C ILE A 168 -3.68 26.31 39.29
N GLY A 169 -4.44 26.95 40.17
CA GLY A 169 -5.68 26.39 40.70
C GLY A 169 -6.78 26.37 39.63
N CYS A 170 -7.45 25.23 39.48
CA CYS A 170 -8.44 24.97 38.45
C CYS A 170 -9.83 25.52 38.78
N ASP A 171 -9.92 26.80 39.15
CA ASP A 171 -11.20 27.45 39.45
C ASP A 171 -11.65 28.41 38.35
N LYS A 172 -10.84 28.67 37.32
CA LYS A 172 -11.20 29.50 36.13
C LYS A 172 -10.29 29.26 34.92
N LEU A 173 -10.92 29.31 33.74
CA LEU A 173 -10.39 29.11 32.39
C LEU A 173 -9.21 30.05 32.07
N ASP A 174 -8.02 29.50 31.84
CA ASP A 174 -6.89 30.22 31.23
C ASP A 174 -6.42 29.46 29.98
N TYR A 175 -6.56 30.10 28.83
CA TYR A 175 -6.33 29.54 27.50
C TYR A 175 -4.89 29.82 27.06
N SER A 176 -3.96 28.95 27.42
CA SER A 176 -2.66 28.87 26.71
C SER A 176 -1.95 27.54 26.96
N LYS A 177 -2.24 26.54 26.11
CA LYS A 177 -1.49 25.28 25.89
C LYS A 177 -1.23 24.34 27.09
N ALA A 178 -1.70 24.68 28.30
CA ALA A 178 -1.88 23.80 29.44
C ALA A 178 -2.93 24.46 30.36
N GLY A 179 -4.21 24.21 30.09
CA GLY A 179 -5.33 24.72 30.87
C GLY A 179 -5.96 23.63 31.75
N CYS A 180 -6.66 24.04 32.79
CA CYS A 180 -7.52 23.15 33.57
C CYS A 180 -8.83 22.89 32.81
N GLY A 181 -9.30 21.63 32.75
CA GLY A 181 -10.57 21.22 32.14
C GLY A 181 -10.43 20.02 31.19
N THR A 182 -11.53 19.56 30.60
CA THR A 182 -11.51 18.53 29.54
C THR A 182 -11.42 19.17 28.15
N CYS A 183 -10.93 18.43 27.16
CA CYS A 183 -10.87 18.88 25.77
C CYS A 183 -12.28 19.17 25.21
N ASP A 184 -13.28 18.38 25.62
CA ASP A 184 -14.66 18.51 25.18
C ASP A 184 -15.32 19.79 25.74
N GLU A 185 -15.15 20.07 27.03
CA GLU A 185 -15.66 21.31 27.66
C GLU A 185 -15.07 22.57 27.00
N ASN A 186 -13.84 22.49 26.51
CA ASN A 186 -13.11 23.62 25.94
C ASN A 186 -13.22 23.71 24.41
N ASN A 187 -14.01 22.85 23.76
CA ASN A 187 -14.15 22.79 22.29
C ASN A 187 -12.80 22.81 21.55
N ILE A 188 -11.81 22.06 22.04
CA ILE A 188 -10.47 22.03 21.44
C ILE A 188 -10.48 21.14 20.20
N GLU A 189 -10.42 21.75 19.02
CA GLU A 189 -10.41 21.04 17.72
C GLU A 189 -9.02 20.51 17.29
N LYS A 190 -8.03 20.53 18.19
CA LYS A 190 -6.65 20.05 17.95
C LYS A 190 -6.28 18.94 18.93
N SER A 191 -5.12 18.31 18.72
CA SER A 191 -4.57 17.29 19.64
C SER A 191 -4.62 17.75 21.09
N CYS A 192 -5.42 17.05 21.88
CA CYS A 192 -5.69 17.40 23.26
C CYS A 192 -5.73 16.14 24.13
N PHE A 193 -5.31 16.28 25.38
CA PHE A 193 -5.12 15.17 26.30
C PHE A 193 -5.84 15.45 27.62
N ASP A 194 -6.92 14.71 27.90
CA ASP A 194 -7.59 14.76 29.19
C ASP A 194 -6.72 14.08 30.24
N CYS A 195 -6.53 14.76 31.36
CA CYS A 195 -5.72 14.24 32.44
C CYS A 195 -6.36 14.53 33.80
N LYS A 196 -6.22 13.61 34.75
CA LYS A 196 -6.72 13.75 36.14
C LYS A 196 -5.55 13.67 37.13
N GLY A 197 -5.51 14.59 38.11
CA GLY A 197 -4.54 14.60 39.22
C GLY A 197 -3.38 15.60 39.09
N LEU A 198 -2.55 15.69 40.14
CA LEU A 198 -1.31 16.49 40.14
C LEU A 198 -0.30 15.92 39.13
N ASN A 199 0.38 16.78 38.35
CA ASN A 199 1.34 16.42 37.29
C ASN A 199 0.73 15.67 36.08
N CYS A 200 -0.54 15.89 35.79
CA CYS A 200 -1.21 15.18 34.71
C CYS A 200 -0.90 15.78 33.32
N ASN A 201 -0.52 17.06 33.27
CA ASN A 201 -0.29 17.85 32.07
C ASN A 201 1.20 18.00 31.70
N GLU A 202 1.99 16.94 31.94
CA GLU A 202 3.37 16.91 31.49
C GLU A 202 3.45 16.94 29.96
N LYS A 203 4.27 17.83 29.41
CA LYS A 203 4.56 17.91 27.96
C LYS A 203 4.97 16.55 27.38
N SER A 204 5.70 15.75 28.18
CA SER A 204 6.15 14.40 27.85
C SER A 204 5.00 13.42 27.56
N LYS A 205 3.82 13.60 28.17
CA LYS A 205 2.64 12.74 27.94
C LYS A 205 1.96 13.06 26.62
N LEU A 206 1.88 14.35 26.28
CA LEU A 206 1.39 14.80 24.97
C LEU A 206 2.35 14.37 23.85
N GLU A 207 3.66 14.52 24.05
CA GLU A 207 4.70 14.12 23.08
C GLU A 207 4.79 12.60 22.87
N LYS A 208 4.33 11.79 23.84
CA LYS A 208 4.27 10.32 23.75
C LYS A 208 2.93 9.80 23.24
N ALA A 209 1.90 10.64 23.19
CA ALA A 209 0.61 10.28 22.63
C ALA A 209 0.71 10.21 21.10
N VAL A 210 -0.09 9.34 20.50
CA VAL A 210 -0.23 9.25 19.04
C VAL A 210 -1.60 9.77 18.70
N PHE A 211 -1.67 10.86 17.95
CA PHE A 211 -2.90 11.36 17.35
C PHE A 211 -2.97 10.88 15.89
N CYS A 212 -4.19 10.70 15.39
CA CYS A 212 -4.42 10.31 14.00
C CYS A 212 -5.21 11.41 13.31
N TYR A 213 -4.99 11.60 12.01
CA TYR A 213 -5.97 12.34 11.21
C TYR A 213 -7.28 11.56 11.20
N GLU A 214 -8.39 12.30 11.27
CA GLU A 214 -9.74 11.76 11.24
C GLU A 214 -10.50 12.35 10.06
N ARG A 215 -11.19 11.47 9.34
CA ARG A 215 -11.98 11.84 8.18
C ARG A 215 -12.99 10.76 7.86
N GLU A 216 -14.24 11.15 7.66
CA GLU A 216 -15.27 10.32 7.04
C GLU A 216 -15.34 10.59 5.53
N GLU A 217 -15.91 9.65 4.77
CA GLU A 217 -16.11 9.83 3.33
C GLU A 217 -16.86 11.15 3.04
N ASN A 218 -16.41 11.89 2.02
CA ASN A 218 -16.85 13.24 1.64
C ASN A 218 -16.57 14.35 2.68
N GLY A 219 -15.95 14.02 3.81
CA GLY A 219 -15.50 14.97 4.81
C GLY A 219 -14.15 15.60 4.49
N ASN A 220 -13.79 16.60 5.30
CA ASN A 220 -12.46 17.19 5.29
C ASN A 220 -11.56 16.47 6.32
N GLU A 221 -10.27 16.34 6.00
CA GLU A 221 -9.27 15.86 6.94
C GLU A 221 -9.16 16.84 8.13
N LYS A 222 -9.18 16.29 9.34
CA LYS A 222 -8.98 17.04 10.58
C LYS A 222 -8.01 16.31 11.49
N GLU A 223 -7.26 17.06 12.27
CA GLU A 223 -6.42 16.52 13.33
C GLU A 223 -7.33 15.89 14.40
N GLY A 224 -7.13 14.61 14.73
CA GLY A 224 -7.89 13.96 15.79
C GLY A 224 -7.64 14.66 17.12
N SER A 225 -8.71 15.08 17.78
CA SER A 225 -8.59 15.80 19.06
C SER A 225 -8.18 14.90 20.21
N ARG A 226 -8.34 13.58 20.07
CA ARG A 226 -8.10 12.59 21.11
C ARG A 226 -6.93 11.66 20.77
N PRO A 227 -6.14 11.23 21.79
CA PRO A 227 -5.07 10.29 21.58
C PRO A 227 -5.63 8.92 21.15
N CYS A 228 -4.97 8.31 20.18
CA CYS A 228 -5.32 7.01 19.66
C CYS A 228 -4.85 5.90 20.62
N ASN A 229 -5.80 5.28 21.32
CA ASN A 229 -5.51 4.23 22.30
C ASN A 229 -4.78 3.01 21.71
N SER A 230 -5.08 2.65 20.45
CA SER A 230 -4.40 1.54 19.76
C SER A 230 -2.97 1.90 19.33
N LYS A 231 -2.61 3.20 19.34
CA LYS A 231 -1.36 3.76 18.78
C LYS A 231 -1.13 3.41 17.30
N ILE A 232 -2.20 3.04 16.59
CA ILE A 232 -2.18 2.71 15.17
C ILE A 232 -3.21 3.61 14.50
N CYS A 233 -2.78 4.36 13.51
CA CYS A 233 -3.63 5.16 12.64
C CYS A 233 -3.81 4.44 11.31
N PHE A 234 -4.98 4.57 10.70
CA PHE A 234 -5.25 4.03 9.36
C PHE A 234 -5.65 5.12 8.38
N ILE A 235 -5.37 4.88 7.11
CA ILE A 235 -5.95 5.60 5.97
C ILE A 235 -6.41 4.58 4.94
N SER A 236 -7.64 4.72 4.47
CA SER A 236 -8.26 3.87 3.46
C SER A 236 -8.89 4.71 2.36
N VAL A 237 -8.79 4.25 1.11
CA VAL A 237 -9.35 4.98 -0.05
C VAL A 237 -10.13 4.00 -0.93
N ASP A 238 -11.44 4.23 -1.08
CA ASP A 238 -12.30 3.42 -1.95
C ASP A 238 -12.20 3.90 -3.40
N ILE A 239 -11.20 3.36 -4.10
CA ILE A 239 -10.92 3.68 -5.50
C ILE A 239 -12.03 3.17 -6.44
N ASN A 240 -12.77 2.13 -6.04
CA ASN A 240 -13.81 1.52 -6.88
C ASN A 240 -15.03 2.44 -7.01
N LYS A 241 -15.42 3.15 -5.94
CA LYS A 241 -16.50 4.16 -5.98
C LYS A 241 -16.19 5.34 -6.90
N GLY A 242 -14.91 5.54 -7.26
CA GLY A 242 -14.43 6.64 -8.07
C GLY A 242 -14.17 6.31 -9.54
N SER A 243 -14.60 5.14 -10.04
CA SER A 243 -14.34 4.74 -11.44
C SER A 243 -14.81 5.82 -12.43
N GLY A 244 -13.90 6.31 -13.27
CA GLY A 244 -14.15 7.40 -14.22
C GLY A 244 -13.90 8.83 -13.71
N SER A 245 -13.53 9.01 -12.43
CA SER A 245 -13.18 10.32 -11.85
C SER A 245 -11.67 10.57 -11.80
N SER A 246 -11.25 11.84 -11.70
CA SER A 246 -9.84 12.19 -11.52
C SER A 246 -9.28 11.67 -10.18
N LYS A 247 -7.98 11.37 -10.12
CA LYS A 247 -7.29 10.88 -8.90
C LYS A 247 -7.56 11.79 -7.69
N GLU A 248 -7.53 13.10 -7.89
CA GLU A 248 -7.82 14.10 -6.85
C GLU A 248 -9.25 14.00 -6.32
N THR A 249 -10.22 13.76 -7.20
CA THR A 249 -11.62 13.59 -6.79
C THR A 249 -11.80 12.35 -5.92
N ILE A 250 -11.13 11.26 -6.27
CA ILE A 250 -11.18 10.00 -5.51
C ILE A 250 -10.62 10.19 -4.10
N LEU A 251 -9.41 10.77 -4.00
CA LEU A 251 -8.77 11.05 -2.72
C LEU A 251 -9.60 12.03 -1.88
N LYS A 252 -10.27 12.99 -2.50
CA LYS A 252 -11.08 13.97 -1.78
C LYS A 252 -12.41 13.40 -1.26
N LYS A 253 -13.06 12.49 -1.99
CA LYS A 253 -14.41 12.01 -1.64
C LYS A 253 -14.43 10.67 -0.93
N TYR A 254 -13.51 9.78 -1.26
CA TYR A 254 -13.58 8.36 -0.84
C TYR A 254 -12.46 7.96 0.12
N THR A 255 -11.82 8.94 0.77
CA THR A 255 -10.82 8.71 1.82
C THR A 255 -11.50 8.65 3.18
N LYS A 256 -11.13 7.64 3.97
CA LYS A 256 -11.48 7.51 5.38
C LYS A 256 -10.21 7.33 6.21
N GLN A 257 -10.10 8.08 7.30
CA GLN A 257 -8.94 8.12 8.20
C GLN A 257 -9.40 8.01 9.65
N GLY A 258 -8.59 7.40 10.51
CA GLY A 258 -8.86 7.42 11.94
C GLY A 258 -7.91 6.56 12.77
N CYS A 259 -8.24 6.43 14.04
CA CYS A 259 -7.57 5.54 14.98
C CYS A 259 -8.04 4.09 14.83
N GLY A 260 -7.11 3.15 14.75
CA GLY A 260 -7.36 1.72 14.62
C GLY A 260 -6.65 1.07 13.45
N THR A 261 -7.08 -0.14 13.11
CA THR A 261 -6.59 -0.92 11.97
C THR A 261 -7.54 -0.82 10.78
N CYS A 262 -7.09 -1.28 9.62
CA CYS A 262 -7.92 -1.39 8.43
C CYS A 262 -9.13 -2.29 8.68
N SER A 263 -10.34 -1.76 8.44
CA SER A 263 -11.62 -2.45 8.66
C SER A 263 -12.03 -3.39 7.52
N SER A 264 -11.45 -3.22 6.33
CA SER A 264 -11.73 -4.04 5.15
C SER A 264 -10.43 -4.36 4.41
N THR A 265 -10.30 -5.60 3.96
CA THR A 265 -9.22 -6.05 3.07
C THR A 265 -9.58 -5.91 1.59
N LYS A 266 -10.83 -5.53 1.29
CA LYS A 266 -11.34 -5.29 -0.08
C LYS A 266 -11.06 -3.85 -0.55
N ILE A 267 -10.76 -2.94 0.37
CA ILE A 267 -10.47 -1.54 0.09
C ILE A 267 -9.00 -1.28 0.42
N PRO A 268 -8.23 -0.67 -0.48
CA PRO A 268 -6.86 -0.24 -0.20
C PRO A 268 -6.77 0.54 1.12
N CYS A 269 -5.92 0.07 2.02
CA CYS A 269 -5.75 0.66 3.34
C CYS A 269 -4.33 0.47 3.84
N ARG A 270 -3.80 1.47 4.55
CA ARG A 270 -2.50 1.41 5.23
C ARG A 270 -2.66 1.77 6.69
N THR A 271 -1.73 1.26 7.49
CA THR A 271 -1.61 1.60 8.90
C THR A 271 -0.23 2.13 9.23
N CYS A 272 -0.15 3.10 10.12
CA CYS A 272 1.10 3.65 10.63
C CYS A 272 0.97 3.93 12.15
N ASN A 273 2.09 4.13 12.83
CA ASN A 273 2.14 4.20 14.31
C ASN A 273 2.82 5.47 14.85
N LYS A 274 3.01 6.47 13.99
CA LYS A 274 3.57 7.77 14.35
C LYS A 274 2.45 8.79 14.50
N ASP A 275 2.73 9.85 15.25
CA ASP A 275 1.81 10.97 15.38
C ASP A 275 1.44 11.55 14.00
N LEU A 276 0.14 11.72 13.75
CA LEU A 276 -0.44 12.31 12.55
C LEU A 276 0.12 11.72 11.24
N CYS A 277 0.33 10.40 11.21
CA CYS A 277 1.04 9.74 10.11
C CYS A 277 0.16 9.35 8.92
N ASN A 278 -1.14 9.19 9.13
CA ASN A 278 -2.08 8.59 8.17
C ASN A 278 -2.58 9.60 7.12
N THR A 279 -1.67 10.35 6.51
CA THR A 279 -1.97 11.40 5.51
C THR A 279 -2.25 10.83 4.12
N GLU A 280 -2.92 11.61 3.25
CA GLU A 280 -3.05 11.27 1.82
C GLU A 280 -1.69 11.02 1.15
N LYS A 281 -0.67 11.82 1.52
CA LYS A 281 0.69 11.64 1.02
C LYS A 281 1.24 10.26 1.38
N TYR A 282 1.09 9.86 2.65
CA TYR A 282 1.48 8.53 3.11
C TYR A 282 0.77 7.43 2.34
N PHE A 283 -0.53 7.57 2.05
CA PHE A 283 -1.25 6.58 1.24
C PHE A 283 -0.66 6.41 -0.18
N GLN A 284 -0.19 7.51 -0.78
CA GLN A 284 0.34 7.53 -2.15
C GLN A 284 1.78 7.02 -2.30
N GLU A 285 2.50 6.81 -1.19
CA GLU A 285 3.89 6.33 -1.20
C GLU A 285 4.05 4.86 -1.63
N VAL A 286 2.95 4.12 -1.80
CA VAL A 286 2.95 2.72 -2.25
C VAL A 286 1.94 2.53 -3.35
N LYS A 287 1.99 1.39 -4.03
CA LYS A 287 0.91 0.96 -4.92
C LYS A 287 0.16 -0.20 -4.28
N PHE A 288 -1.09 -0.38 -4.69
CA PHE A 288 -1.88 -1.54 -4.30
C PHE A 288 -2.07 -2.46 -5.50
N CYS A 289 -2.00 -3.76 -5.25
CA CYS A 289 -2.34 -4.79 -6.22
C CYS A 289 -3.52 -5.62 -5.71
N TRP A 290 -4.36 -6.09 -6.61
CA TRP A 290 -5.35 -7.11 -6.30
C TRP A 290 -4.72 -8.49 -6.19
N ILE A 291 -5.10 -9.21 -5.14
CA ILE A 291 -4.90 -10.64 -4.96
C ILE A 291 -6.28 -11.24 -4.70
N LYS A 292 -6.84 -11.97 -5.68
CA LYS A 292 -8.23 -12.46 -5.67
C LYS A 292 -9.26 -11.33 -5.40
N GLU A 293 -9.83 -11.27 -4.21
CA GLU A 293 -10.79 -10.22 -3.79
C GLU A 293 -10.20 -9.25 -2.76
N TYR A 294 -8.88 -9.20 -2.61
CA TYR A 294 -8.20 -8.37 -1.62
C TYR A 294 -7.24 -7.38 -2.28
N ALA A 295 -7.21 -6.16 -1.76
CA ALA A 295 -6.21 -5.16 -2.12
C ALA A 295 -5.03 -5.26 -1.15
N VAL A 296 -3.83 -5.51 -1.66
CA VAL A 296 -2.61 -5.61 -0.86
C VAL A 296 -1.61 -4.54 -1.24
N GLU A 297 -0.84 -4.08 -0.25
CA GLU A 297 0.27 -3.15 -0.47
C GLU A 297 1.39 -3.82 -1.26
N CYS A 298 1.83 -3.16 -2.34
CA CYS A 298 2.93 -3.59 -3.19
C CYS A 298 4.09 -2.61 -3.06
N ASP A 299 5.18 -3.10 -2.49
CA ASP A 299 6.37 -2.31 -2.22
C ASP A 299 7.04 -1.84 -3.53
N LEU A 300 7.13 -0.52 -3.68
CA LEU A 300 7.77 0.14 -4.81
C LEU A 300 9.27 -0.17 -4.88
N ASN A 301 9.95 -0.33 -3.75
CA ASN A 301 11.40 -0.52 -3.71
C ASN A 301 11.82 -1.94 -4.05
N LYS A 302 10.98 -2.93 -3.73
CA LYS A 302 11.27 -4.34 -3.98
C LYS A 302 10.88 -4.80 -5.38
N TRP A 303 9.81 -4.23 -5.93
CA TRP A 303 9.18 -4.73 -7.15
C TRP A 303 8.89 -3.62 -8.18
N ASN A 304 9.46 -2.42 -8.03
CA ASN A 304 9.15 -1.24 -8.85
C ASN A 304 7.63 -0.93 -8.93
N GLY A 305 6.83 -1.46 -7.99
CA GLY A 305 5.38 -1.33 -8.00
C GLY A 305 4.67 -2.07 -9.14
N PHE A 306 5.25 -3.18 -9.64
CA PHE A 306 4.57 -3.99 -10.65
C PHE A 306 3.49 -4.86 -10.02
N CYS A 307 2.29 -4.76 -10.59
CA CYS A 307 1.23 -5.73 -10.38
C CYS A 307 1.12 -6.60 -11.64
N TYR A 308 0.93 -7.90 -11.47
CA TYR A 308 0.76 -8.84 -12.57
C TYR A 308 -0.64 -9.42 -12.57
N TYR A 309 -1.04 -9.90 -13.76
CA TYR A 309 -2.00 -10.99 -13.88
C TYR A 309 -1.42 -12.07 -14.77
N THR A 310 -1.82 -13.31 -14.52
CA THR A 310 -1.48 -14.45 -15.37
C THR A 310 -2.73 -15.28 -15.61
N LEU A 311 -2.83 -15.81 -16.83
CA LEU A 311 -3.91 -16.69 -17.26
C LEU A 311 -3.38 -18.12 -17.22
N LYS A 312 -3.86 -18.90 -16.26
CA LYS A 312 -3.50 -20.31 -16.14
C LYS A 312 -4.75 -21.17 -16.30
N LYS A 313 -4.93 -21.79 -17.47
CA LYS A 313 -6.09 -22.66 -17.78
C LYS A 313 -7.43 -21.99 -17.42
N ASP A 314 -7.65 -20.79 -17.95
CA ASP A 314 -8.83 -19.93 -17.72
C ASP A 314 -9.00 -19.36 -16.30
N LYS A 315 -8.03 -19.56 -15.39
CA LYS A 315 -7.99 -18.90 -14.08
C LYS A 315 -7.05 -17.71 -14.12
N VAL A 316 -7.55 -16.55 -13.71
CA VAL A 316 -6.74 -15.36 -13.50
C VAL A 316 -6.06 -15.47 -12.13
N GLU A 317 -4.75 -15.56 -12.14
CA GLU A 317 -3.92 -15.34 -10.96
C GLU A 317 -3.38 -13.90 -11.01
N GLN A 318 -3.28 -13.25 -9.87
CA GLN A 318 -2.92 -11.84 -9.78
C GLN A 318 -2.15 -11.55 -8.49
N GLY A 319 -1.25 -10.58 -8.53
CA GLY A 319 -0.50 -10.17 -7.36
C GLY A 319 0.55 -9.09 -7.60
N CYS A 320 1.41 -8.91 -6.59
CA CYS A 320 2.52 -7.95 -6.58
C CYS A 320 3.83 -8.66 -6.91
N GLY A 321 4.65 -8.05 -7.77
CA GLY A 321 5.97 -8.56 -8.14
C GLY A 321 6.16 -8.73 -9.65
N ASN A 322 7.38 -9.11 -10.03
CA ASN A 322 7.74 -9.36 -11.43
C ASN A 322 7.18 -10.67 -12.01
N GLY A 323 6.27 -11.35 -11.29
CA GLY A 323 5.74 -12.67 -11.64
C GLY A 323 6.86 -13.67 -11.95
N SER A 324 7.40 -14.31 -10.92
CA SER A 324 8.52 -15.25 -11.06
C SER A 324 8.30 -16.28 -12.17
N LYS A 325 9.20 -16.29 -13.16
CA LYS A 325 9.66 -17.40 -14.02
C LYS A 325 8.86 -18.72 -13.92
N ILE A 326 7.59 -18.71 -14.26
CA ILE A 326 6.88 -19.90 -14.68
C ILE A 326 6.78 -19.75 -16.19
N GLU A 327 7.35 -20.72 -16.90
CA GLU A 327 7.26 -20.83 -18.34
C GLU A 327 5.80 -20.61 -18.78
N PHE A 328 5.64 -19.60 -19.64
CA PHE A 328 4.39 -19.17 -20.26
C PHE A 328 3.42 -18.40 -19.31
N ASP A 329 2.96 -17.24 -19.78
CA ASP A 329 1.75 -16.52 -19.34
C ASP A 329 1.80 -15.47 -18.21
N VAL A 330 2.96 -14.95 -17.80
CA VAL A 330 2.99 -13.75 -16.93
C VAL A 330 2.88 -12.48 -17.77
N LEU A 331 1.71 -11.86 -17.75
CA LEU A 331 1.49 -10.54 -18.35
C LEU A 331 1.70 -9.46 -17.28
N ASN A 332 2.81 -8.74 -17.42
CA ASN A 332 3.15 -7.62 -16.56
C ASN A 332 2.42 -6.36 -17.04
N VAL A 333 1.56 -5.80 -16.19
CA VAL A 333 0.96 -4.50 -16.46
C VAL A 333 1.81 -3.42 -15.82
N LYS A 334 2.31 -2.51 -16.65
CA LYS A 334 2.79 -1.23 -16.17
C LYS A 334 1.61 -0.26 -16.17
N CYS A 335 1.06 0.02 -14.98
CA CYS A 335 0.05 1.07 -14.82
C CYS A 335 0.56 2.18 -13.90
N ASP A 336 0.11 3.39 -14.19
CA ASP A 336 0.42 4.60 -13.40
C ASP A 336 -0.65 4.87 -12.33
N GLN A 337 -1.67 4.01 -12.22
CA GLN A 337 -2.75 4.11 -11.24
C GLN A 337 -2.33 3.57 -9.86
N GLN A 338 -2.99 4.07 -8.81
CA GLN A 338 -2.74 3.72 -7.40
C GLN A 338 -3.12 2.26 -7.08
N LEU A 339 -4.13 1.75 -7.78
CA LEU A 339 -4.57 0.36 -7.74
C LEU A 339 -4.49 -0.18 -9.16
N CYS A 340 -3.62 -1.16 -9.36
CA CYS A 340 -3.41 -1.79 -10.67
C CYS A 340 -4.22 -3.09 -10.76
N ASN A 341 -4.08 -3.84 -11.87
CA ASN A 341 -4.54 -5.22 -12.05
C ASN A 341 -5.99 -5.55 -11.61
N THR A 342 -6.93 -4.61 -11.75
CA THR A 342 -8.35 -4.88 -11.48
C THR A 342 -8.96 -5.80 -12.53
N LYS A 343 -10.03 -6.53 -12.18
CA LYS A 343 -10.81 -7.33 -13.15
C LYS A 343 -11.33 -6.49 -14.32
N GLU A 344 -11.82 -5.28 -14.04
CA GLU A 344 -12.28 -4.36 -15.07
C GLU A 344 -11.15 -3.96 -16.04
N LEU A 345 -9.96 -3.66 -15.52
CA LEU A 345 -8.80 -3.35 -16.35
C LEU A 345 -8.41 -4.56 -17.19
N PHE A 346 -8.39 -5.76 -16.61
CA PHE A 346 -8.13 -7.00 -17.34
C PHE A 346 -9.14 -7.22 -18.47
N ASP A 347 -10.44 -7.08 -18.21
CA ASP A 347 -11.49 -7.29 -19.20
C ASP A 347 -11.44 -6.25 -20.34
N LYS A 348 -10.95 -5.03 -20.05
CA LYS A 348 -10.70 -3.98 -21.05
C LYS A 348 -9.35 -4.10 -21.77
N THR A 349 -8.42 -4.91 -21.25
CA THR A 349 -7.07 -5.01 -21.82
C THR A 349 -7.07 -5.93 -23.04
N LEU A 350 -6.50 -5.46 -24.13
CA LEU A 350 -6.31 -6.25 -25.34
C LEU A 350 -5.05 -7.12 -25.23
N PHE A 351 -5.26 -8.41 -25.07
CA PHE A 351 -4.21 -9.43 -25.11
C PHE A 351 -4.01 -9.95 -26.52
N CYS A 352 -2.77 -10.01 -26.97
CA CYS A 352 -2.42 -10.58 -28.25
C CYS A 352 -1.34 -11.65 -28.08
N LEU A 353 -1.35 -12.63 -28.99
CA LEU A 353 -0.24 -13.55 -29.15
C LEU A 353 0.96 -12.79 -29.74
N ASN A 354 2.14 -13.09 -29.23
CA ASN A 354 3.42 -12.58 -29.67
C ASN A 354 4.33 -13.75 -30.03
N LYS A 355 4.71 -13.81 -31.29
CA LYS A 355 5.59 -14.84 -31.83
C LYS A 355 6.43 -14.19 -32.92
N GLY A 356 7.74 -14.13 -32.70
CA GLY A 356 8.69 -13.75 -33.75
C GLY A 356 8.75 -14.78 -34.87
N LYS A 357 9.25 -14.37 -36.04
CA LYS A 357 9.33 -15.22 -37.24
C LYS A 357 10.08 -16.55 -37.01
N ASP A 358 11.03 -16.58 -36.07
CA ASP A 358 11.87 -17.74 -35.75
C ASP A 358 11.57 -18.33 -34.36
N GLU A 359 10.55 -17.83 -33.65
CA GLU A 359 10.20 -18.33 -32.32
C GLU A 359 9.28 -19.56 -32.41
N LYS A 360 9.56 -20.61 -31.63
CA LYS A 360 8.75 -21.84 -31.61
C LYS A 360 7.47 -21.72 -30.78
N THR A 361 7.43 -20.78 -29.84
CA THR A 361 6.37 -20.71 -28.83
C THR A 361 5.80 -19.31 -28.71
N ASN A 362 4.48 -19.22 -28.56
CA ASN A 362 3.80 -17.94 -28.42
C ASN A 362 3.95 -17.42 -26.99
N LYS A 363 4.10 -16.10 -26.85
CA LYS A 363 3.99 -15.37 -25.59
C LYS A 363 2.77 -14.46 -25.65
N ALA A 364 2.22 -14.08 -24.51
CA ALA A 364 1.18 -13.07 -24.47
C ALA A 364 1.79 -11.66 -24.32
N ILE A 365 1.24 -10.67 -25.04
CA ILE A 365 1.58 -9.25 -24.91
C ILE A 365 0.33 -8.38 -24.81
N ILE A 366 0.48 -7.16 -24.28
CA ILE A 366 -0.57 -6.16 -24.19
C ILE A 366 -0.46 -5.20 -25.38
N CYS A 367 -1.58 -4.97 -26.07
CA CYS A 367 -1.64 -4.06 -27.22
C CYS A 367 -2.63 -2.92 -26.97
N LYS A 368 -2.38 -1.76 -27.58
CA LYS A 368 -3.23 -0.57 -27.42
C LYS A 368 -4.48 -0.59 -28.29
N GLU A 369 -4.39 -1.10 -29.52
CA GLU A 369 -5.46 -0.98 -30.51
C GLU A 369 -5.91 -2.31 -31.10
N ASN A 370 -4.99 -3.05 -31.74
CA ASN A 370 -5.31 -4.28 -32.47
C ASN A 370 -4.21 -5.33 -32.28
N CYS A 371 -4.61 -6.59 -32.38
CA CYS A 371 -3.71 -7.73 -32.57
C CYS A 371 -3.52 -7.99 -34.06
N LYS A 372 -2.33 -8.46 -34.43
CA LYS A 372 -1.97 -8.80 -35.81
C LYS A 372 -1.40 -10.21 -35.90
N VAL A 373 -1.80 -10.94 -36.94
CA VAL A 373 -1.14 -12.16 -37.39
C VAL A 373 -0.82 -12.02 -38.87
N GLU A 374 0.39 -12.37 -39.26
CA GLU A 374 0.87 -12.23 -40.63
C GLU A 374 1.74 -13.43 -41.01
N ARG A 375 1.54 -13.97 -42.22
CA ARG A 375 2.44 -14.96 -42.81
C ARG A 375 3.27 -14.30 -43.92
N ASN A 376 4.59 -14.37 -43.81
CA ASN A 376 5.47 -13.85 -44.86
C ASN A 376 5.53 -14.80 -46.07
N TYR A 377 6.19 -14.36 -47.15
CA TYR A 377 6.36 -15.16 -48.36
C TYR A 377 7.01 -16.53 -48.09
N GLU A 378 8.00 -16.59 -47.19
CA GLU A 378 8.71 -17.80 -46.76
C GLU A 378 7.84 -18.76 -45.93
N GLY A 379 6.67 -18.32 -45.46
CA GLY A 379 5.77 -19.13 -44.63
C GLY A 379 5.90 -18.95 -43.14
N LYS A 380 6.83 -18.11 -42.68
CA LYS A 380 7.02 -17.79 -41.27
C LYS A 380 5.86 -16.92 -40.79
N VAL A 381 5.32 -17.26 -39.64
CA VAL A 381 4.19 -16.56 -39.03
C VAL A 381 4.70 -15.62 -37.95
N GLU A 382 4.27 -14.38 -38.04
CA GLU A 382 4.52 -13.35 -37.04
C GLU A 382 3.19 -12.96 -36.37
N GLN A 383 3.18 -12.96 -35.05
CA GLN A 383 2.05 -12.49 -34.23
C GLN A 383 2.54 -11.35 -33.36
N LYS A 384 1.84 -10.21 -33.35
CA LYS A 384 2.25 -9.01 -32.59
C LYS A 384 1.12 -7.99 -32.45
N CYS A 385 1.39 -6.87 -31.76
CA CYS A 385 0.52 -5.69 -31.79
C CYS A 385 0.57 -4.99 -33.15
N GLY A 386 -0.57 -4.44 -33.57
CA GLY A 386 -0.65 -3.51 -34.69
C GLY A 386 -1.73 -3.85 -35.70
N ASN A 387 -1.67 -3.16 -36.83
CA ASN A 387 -2.57 -3.32 -37.96
C ASN A 387 -1.84 -3.93 -39.15
N CYS A 388 -2.58 -4.64 -39.98
CA CYS A 388 -2.13 -5.01 -41.31
C CYS A 388 -1.91 -3.74 -42.15
N PRO A 389 -0.81 -3.65 -42.90
CA PRO A 389 -0.59 -2.54 -43.81
C PRO A 389 -1.75 -2.43 -44.82
N ASN A 390 -2.16 -1.21 -45.17
CA ASN A 390 -3.33 -0.92 -46.04
C ASN A 390 -3.31 -1.62 -47.40
N ASN A 391 -2.14 -2.05 -47.89
CA ASN A 391 -1.96 -2.73 -49.18
C ASN A 391 -1.68 -4.24 -49.05
N THR A 392 -1.92 -4.83 -47.87
CA THR A 392 -1.66 -6.26 -47.63
C THR A 392 -2.90 -7.07 -47.95
N ASN A 393 -2.72 -8.15 -48.69
CA ASN A 393 -3.80 -9.07 -49.01
C ASN A 393 -4.36 -9.66 -47.70
N SER A 394 -5.68 -9.59 -47.50
CA SER A 394 -6.36 -10.03 -46.27
C SER A 394 -6.17 -11.51 -45.94
N THR A 395 -5.67 -12.28 -46.91
CA THR A 395 -5.32 -13.70 -46.78
C THR A 395 -3.97 -13.91 -46.07
N ASP A 396 -3.03 -12.99 -46.16
CA ASP A 396 -1.70 -13.11 -45.54
C ASP A 396 -1.61 -12.42 -44.19
N CYS A 397 -2.50 -11.46 -43.94
CA CYS A 397 -2.49 -10.67 -42.72
C CYS A 397 -3.91 -10.43 -42.23
N ASN A 398 -4.13 -10.69 -40.95
CA ASN A 398 -5.38 -10.40 -40.26
C ASN A 398 -5.13 -9.52 -39.04
N SER A 399 -5.97 -8.50 -38.85
CA SER A 399 -5.99 -7.65 -37.66
C SER A 399 -7.34 -7.72 -36.98
N CYS A 400 -7.33 -7.80 -35.66
CA CYS A 400 -8.54 -8.05 -34.89
C CYS A 400 -8.53 -7.35 -33.53
N LYS A 401 -9.74 -7.16 -32.99
CA LYS A 401 -10.00 -6.68 -31.63
C LYS A 401 -10.64 -7.81 -30.84
N GLY A 402 -9.91 -8.35 -29.88
CA GLY A 402 -10.34 -9.46 -29.05
C GLY A 402 -9.13 -10.12 -28.39
N ARG A 403 -9.35 -10.74 -27.24
CA ARG A 403 -8.26 -11.43 -26.51
C ARG A 403 -7.77 -12.61 -27.32
N PHE A 404 -6.46 -12.68 -27.55
CA PHE A 404 -5.77 -13.72 -28.31
C PHE A 404 -6.36 -13.96 -29.70
N CYS A 405 -6.96 -12.91 -30.29
CA CYS A 405 -7.70 -13.06 -31.53
C CYS A 405 -6.80 -13.26 -32.76
N ASN A 406 -5.49 -13.12 -32.64
CA ASN A 406 -4.54 -13.21 -33.75
C ASN A 406 -3.92 -14.60 -33.90
N GLU A 407 -4.74 -15.64 -33.93
CA GLU A 407 -4.28 -17.03 -34.11
C GLU A 407 -3.76 -17.30 -35.54
N GLU A 408 -2.80 -18.22 -35.67
CA GLU A 408 -2.21 -18.59 -36.97
C GLU A 408 -3.25 -19.07 -38.00
N LYS A 409 -4.34 -19.71 -37.55
CA LYS A 409 -5.40 -20.24 -38.43
C LYS A 409 -6.15 -19.17 -39.23
N LEU A 410 -6.00 -17.90 -38.88
CA LEU A 410 -6.66 -16.76 -39.53
C LEU A 410 -5.95 -16.26 -40.78
N VAL A 411 -4.73 -16.74 -41.04
CA VAL A 411 -4.00 -16.46 -42.28
C VAL A 411 -3.86 -17.74 -43.10
N TYR A 412 -3.88 -17.57 -44.42
CA TYR A 412 -3.78 -18.69 -45.35
C TYR A 412 -2.41 -19.36 -45.20
N LYS A 413 -2.37 -20.65 -45.47
CA LYS A 413 -1.11 -21.36 -45.65
C LYS A 413 -0.72 -21.36 -47.12
N HIS A 414 0.56 -21.63 -47.39
CA HIS A 414 1.08 -21.72 -48.75
C HIS A 414 1.30 -23.18 -49.12
N CYS A 415 0.98 -23.53 -50.35
CA CYS A 415 1.32 -24.80 -50.98
C CYS A 415 2.22 -24.53 -52.20
N LEU A 416 3.02 -25.51 -52.59
CA LEU A 416 3.85 -25.44 -53.79
C LEU A 416 3.02 -25.76 -55.05
N LYS A 417 3.25 -25.03 -56.14
CA LYS A 417 2.78 -25.33 -57.49
C LYS A 417 3.88 -26.01 -58.33
N ASN A 418 3.53 -26.55 -59.50
CA ASN A 418 4.48 -27.25 -60.40
C ASN A 418 5.69 -26.39 -60.81
N ASN A 419 5.49 -25.08 -61.02
CA ASN A 419 6.53 -24.14 -61.42
C ASN A 419 7.38 -23.62 -60.25
N GLY A 420 7.22 -24.17 -59.04
CA GLY A 420 7.89 -23.71 -57.82
C GLY A 420 7.27 -22.46 -57.19
N GLU A 421 6.26 -21.85 -57.82
CA GLU A 421 5.51 -20.76 -57.20
C GLU A 421 4.63 -21.25 -56.05
N ILE A 422 4.15 -20.32 -55.25
CA ILE A 422 3.19 -20.59 -54.17
C ILE A 422 1.75 -20.35 -54.61
N CYS A 423 0.84 -21.19 -54.15
CA CYS A 423 -0.58 -20.87 -54.07
C CYS A 423 -0.99 -20.76 -52.59
N LYS A 424 -2.04 -19.99 -52.33
CA LYS A 424 -2.55 -19.74 -50.97
C LYS A 424 -3.88 -20.46 -50.79
N THR A 425 -4.06 -21.09 -49.63
CA THR A 425 -5.28 -21.82 -49.29
C THR A 425 -5.62 -21.62 -47.82
N PRO A 426 -6.90 -21.69 -47.40
CA PRO A 426 -7.28 -21.61 -45.99
C PRO A 426 -6.50 -22.58 -45.12
N PHE A 427 -6.32 -22.26 -43.84
CA PHE A 427 -5.44 -23.00 -42.93
C PHE A 427 -5.73 -24.51 -42.89
N ASP A 428 -7.01 -24.91 -42.87
CA ASP A 428 -7.41 -26.31 -42.82
C ASP A 428 -7.54 -26.98 -44.20
N SER A 429 -7.51 -26.21 -45.30
CA SER A 429 -7.66 -26.75 -46.66
C SER A 429 -6.37 -27.40 -47.16
N PRO A 430 -6.36 -28.61 -47.72
CA PRO A 430 -5.12 -29.32 -48.01
C PRO A 430 -4.28 -28.67 -49.12
N CYS A 431 -3.00 -29.02 -49.11
CA CYS A 431 -2.11 -29.00 -50.26
C CYS A 431 -2.05 -30.42 -50.83
N PHE A 432 -1.92 -30.55 -52.15
CA PHE A 432 -1.74 -31.86 -52.79
C PHE A 432 -0.42 -31.94 -53.55
N MET A 433 0.11 -33.15 -53.68
CA MET A 433 1.16 -33.53 -54.62
C MET A 433 0.84 -34.91 -55.19
N ALA A 434 0.95 -35.04 -56.50
CA ALA A 434 0.70 -36.26 -57.25
C ALA A 434 1.80 -36.54 -58.26
N ARG A 435 2.00 -37.82 -58.59
CA ARG A 435 2.79 -38.25 -59.75
C ARG A 435 1.87 -38.56 -60.92
N ILE A 436 2.17 -37.97 -62.07
CA ILE A 436 1.48 -38.25 -63.35
C ILE A 436 2.41 -39.07 -64.26
N GLU A 437 1.99 -39.25 -65.51
CA GLU A 437 2.80 -39.92 -66.54
C GLU A 437 4.21 -39.28 -66.64
N GLY A 438 5.23 -40.10 -66.90
CA GLY A 438 6.63 -39.70 -66.85
C GLY A 438 7.19 -39.53 -65.44
N ASN A 439 6.43 -39.90 -64.40
CA ASN A 439 6.72 -39.54 -63.00
C ASN A 439 6.81 -38.01 -62.77
N GLU A 440 6.19 -37.21 -63.63
CA GLU A 440 6.14 -35.76 -63.46
C GLU A 440 5.32 -35.39 -62.22
N VAL A 441 5.67 -34.25 -61.59
CA VAL A 441 5.01 -33.76 -60.39
C VAL A 441 3.83 -32.88 -60.77
N SER A 442 2.66 -33.19 -60.23
CA SER A 442 1.48 -32.33 -60.24
C SER A 442 1.09 -31.97 -58.80
N GLN A 443 1.18 -30.70 -58.43
CA GLN A 443 1.02 -30.21 -57.06
C GLN A 443 0.36 -28.84 -57.01
N GLY A 444 -0.32 -28.56 -55.91
CA GLY A 444 -1.00 -27.29 -55.72
C GLY A 444 -1.86 -27.24 -54.46
N CYS A 445 -2.81 -26.30 -54.50
CA CYS A 445 -3.78 -26.09 -53.43
C CYS A 445 -5.03 -26.93 -53.68
N GLY A 446 -5.62 -27.44 -52.60
CA GLY A 446 -6.84 -28.24 -52.64
C GLY A 446 -6.56 -29.73 -52.56
N ASN A 447 -7.57 -30.50 -52.96
CA ASN A 447 -7.61 -31.94 -52.84
C ASN A 447 -6.99 -32.62 -54.07
N CYS A 448 -6.64 -33.89 -53.90
CA CYS A 448 -6.25 -34.77 -55.01
C CYS A 448 -7.36 -34.85 -56.06
N ASN A 449 -6.96 -34.78 -57.34
CA ASN A 449 -7.88 -34.97 -58.44
C ASN A 449 -8.34 -36.44 -58.49
N LYS A 450 -9.57 -36.69 -58.96
CA LYS A 450 -10.11 -38.05 -59.16
C LYS A 450 -9.20 -38.89 -60.08
N SER A 451 -8.62 -38.30 -61.11
CA SER A 451 -7.75 -38.99 -62.06
C SER A 451 -6.38 -39.38 -61.50
N THR A 452 -5.89 -38.71 -60.46
CA THR A 452 -4.57 -38.95 -59.84
C THR A 452 -4.68 -39.46 -58.41
N LYS A 453 -5.89 -39.83 -57.95
CA LYS A 453 -6.16 -40.17 -56.56
C LYS A 453 -5.27 -41.29 -56.01
N SER A 454 -4.91 -42.26 -56.86
CA SER A 454 -4.04 -43.39 -56.50
C SER A 454 -2.56 -43.01 -56.38
N THR A 455 -2.14 -41.88 -56.95
CA THR A 455 -0.74 -41.44 -56.98
C THR A 455 -0.58 -40.06 -56.36
N CYS A 456 -1.46 -39.70 -55.43
CA CYS A 456 -1.58 -38.37 -54.86
C CYS A 456 -1.65 -38.41 -53.33
N LYS A 457 -1.04 -37.41 -52.70
CA LYS A 457 -1.01 -37.19 -51.26
C LYS A 457 -1.54 -35.81 -50.95
N GLU A 458 -2.36 -35.74 -49.92
CA GLU A 458 -2.83 -34.49 -49.32
C GLU A 458 -2.13 -34.25 -47.99
N CYS A 459 -1.91 -32.98 -47.66
CA CYS A 459 -1.32 -32.60 -46.38
C CYS A 459 -1.80 -31.20 -45.98
N VAL A 460 -1.84 -30.94 -44.67
CA VAL A 460 -2.46 -29.72 -44.13
C VAL A 460 -1.46 -28.72 -43.55
N THR A 461 -0.17 -29.03 -43.55
CA THR A 461 0.86 -28.12 -43.03
C THR A 461 1.41 -27.20 -44.12
N HIS A 462 2.16 -26.17 -43.73
CA HIS A 462 2.73 -25.21 -44.66
C HIS A 462 3.73 -25.88 -45.63
N ARG A 463 3.54 -25.70 -46.95
CA ARG A 463 4.41 -26.24 -48.03
C ARG A 463 4.74 -27.72 -47.87
N CYS A 464 3.80 -28.47 -47.31
CA CYS A 464 3.98 -29.88 -47.01
C CYS A 464 4.00 -30.76 -48.27
N ASN A 465 3.52 -30.23 -49.39
CA ASN A 465 3.44 -30.91 -50.67
C ASN A 465 4.77 -30.84 -51.44
N ASN A 466 5.90 -30.98 -50.75
CA ASN A 466 7.22 -31.06 -51.39
C ASN A 466 7.40 -32.44 -52.05
N PRO A 467 7.71 -32.53 -53.35
CA PRO A 467 7.77 -33.80 -54.07
C PRO A 467 9.07 -34.59 -53.86
N GLU A 468 10.05 -34.06 -53.12
CA GLU A 468 11.35 -34.71 -52.93
C GLU A 468 11.20 -36.18 -52.48
N ASN A 469 11.70 -37.08 -53.33
CA ASN A 469 11.75 -38.53 -53.09
C ASN A 469 10.40 -39.16 -52.74
N VAL A 470 9.29 -38.71 -53.33
CA VAL A 470 8.00 -39.39 -53.22
C VAL A 470 7.55 -39.92 -54.58
N TYR A 471 7.52 -41.25 -54.71
CA TYR A 471 7.07 -42.01 -55.87
C TYR A 471 5.98 -43.01 -55.47
N PHE A 472 5.30 -43.60 -56.45
CA PHE A 472 4.19 -44.52 -56.18
C PHE A 472 4.32 -45.79 -57.01
N CYS A 473 4.35 -46.93 -56.34
CA CYS A 473 4.36 -48.26 -56.97
C CYS A 473 3.12 -49.05 -56.54
N LYS A 474 2.71 -50.05 -57.33
CA LYS A 474 1.74 -51.04 -56.85
C LYS A 474 2.37 -51.85 -55.71
N SER A 475 1.52 -52.31 -54.80
CA SER A 475 1.84 -53.23 -53.72
C SER A 475 0.75 -54.30 -53.60
N LYS A 476 1.01 -55.36 -52.83
CA LYS A 476 -0.02 -56.37 -52.49
C LYS A 476 -1.26 -55.74 -51.81
N GLU A 477 -1.07 -54.62 -51.11
CA GLU A 477 -2.11 -53.87 -50.40
C GLU A 477 -2.72 -52.72 -51.25
N GLY A 478 -2.32 -52.59 -52.53
CA GLY A 478 -2.81 -51.56 -53.43
C GLY A 478 -1.71 -50.66 -53.97
N VAL A 479 -1.57 -49.45 -53.42
CA VAL A 479 -0.53 -48.49 -53.80
C VAL A 479 0.37 -48.20 -52.60
N LYS A 480 1.68 -48.11 -52.85
CA LYS A 480 2.70 -47.82 -51.85
C LYS A 480 3.50 -46.58 -52.24
N GLU A 481 3.75 -45.70 -51.25
CA GLU A 481 4.70 -44.59 -51.36
C GLU A 481 6.15 -45.13 -51.31
N CYS A 482 6.99 -44.64 -52.21
CA CYS A 482 8.36 -45.09 -52.42
C CYS A 482 9.33 -43.91 -52.41
N THR A 483 10.54 -44.13 -51.90
CA THR A 483 11.63 -43.13 -51.93
C THR A 483 12.43 -43.15 -53.23
N ASP A 484 12.26 -44.20 -54.03
CA ASP A 484 12.91 -44.42 -55.31
C ASP A 484 11.84 -44.53 -56.41
N SER A 485 12.17 -44.06 -57.62
CA SER A 485 11.29 -44.12 -58.79
C SER A 485 11.19 -45.52 -59.39
N TYR A 486 12.11 -46.43 -59.05
CA TYR A 486 12.01 -47.82 -59.47
C TYR A 486 10.85 -48.52 -58.75
N CYS A 487 10.07 -49.26 -59.52
CA CYS A 487 9.08 -50.21 -59.05
C CYS A 487 9.41 -51.58 -59.64
N TYR A 488 9.20 -52.65 -58.87
CA TYR A 488 9.30 -54.01 -59.39
C TYR A 488 8.04 -54.82 -59.16
N ILE A 489 7.88 -55.83 -60.01
CA ILE A 489 6.97 -56.95 -59.83
C ILE A 489 7.76 -58.23 -60.02
N ALA A 490 7.58 -59.19 -59.14
CA ALA A 490 8.23 -60.49 -59.23
C ALA A 490 7.25 -61.62 -58.93
N ASN A 491 7.51 -62.80 -59.48
CA ASN A 491 6.93 -64.03 -58.96
C ASN A 491 7.72 -64.45 -57.71
N ASN A 492 7.04 -64.96 -56.70
CA ASN A 492 7.64 -65.68 -55.58
C ASN A 492 7.66 -67.19 -55.89
N LEU A 493 8.43 -67.95 -55.11
CA LEU A 493 8.56 -69.41 -55.24
C LEU A 493 7.22 -70.16 -55.09
N ASP A 494 6.26 -69.58 -54.37
CA ASP A 494 4.91 -70.12 -54.18
C ASP A 494 3.93 -69.75 -55.32
N GLY A 495 4.42 -69.06 -56.36
CA GLY A 495 3.61 -68.58 -57.48
C GLY A 495 2.83 -67.29 -57.19
N SER A 496 2.93 -66.71 -55.98
CA SER A 496 2.34 -65.41 -55.67
C SER A 496 3.15 -64.27 -56.32
N LYS A 497 2.50 -63.15 -56.62
CA LYS A 497 3.19 -61.96 -57.16
C LYS A 497 3.56 -61.00 -56.03
N ASP A 498 4.80 -60.54 -56.02
CA ASP A 498 5.24 -59.45 -55.17
C ASP A 498 5.35 -58.16 -55.97
N PHE A 499 4.79 -57.08 -55.41
CA PHE A 499 4.77 -55.75 -56.00
C PHE A 499 5.39 -54.80 -55.00
N ASN A 500 6.46 -54.10 -55.36
CA ASN A 500 7.15 -53.25 -54.40
C ASN A 500 7.92 -52.10 -55.04
N CYS A 501 8.43 -51.24 -54.17
CA CYS A 501 9.39 -50.20 -54.51
C CYS A 501 10.79 -50.79 -54.73
N GLY A 502 11.58 -50.12 -55.56
CA GLY A 502 12.97 -50.43 -55.83
C GLY A 502 13.18 -51.25 -57.09
N LYS A 503 14.44 -51.62 -57.29
CA LYS A 503 14.88 -52.54 -58.34
C LYS A 503 14.56 -53.98 -57.96
N CYS A 504 14.61 -54.88 -58.94
CA CYS A 504 14.53 -56.31 -58.70
C CYS A 504 15.58 -56.75 -57.66
N PRO A 505 15.18 -57.36 -56.52
CA PRO A 505 16.12 -57.83 -55.52
C PRO A 505 16.96 -59.01 -56.06
N GLU A 506 18.24 -59.04 -55.71
CA GLU A 506 19.16 -60.12 -56.12
C GLU A 506 18.79 -61.49 -55.52
N GLU A 507 18.02 -61.50 -54.42
CA GLU A 507 17.61 -62.71 -53.70
C GLU A 507 16.37 -63.41 -54.29
N ILE A 508 15.63 -62.74 -55.19
CA ILE A 508 14.42 -63.33 -55.80
C ILE A 508 14.84 -64.26 -56.95
N GLN A 509 14.63 -65.57 -56.75
CA GLN A 509 15.01 -66.65 -57.68
C GLN A 509 14.05 -66.85 -58.88
N THR A 510 13.12 -65.93 -59.12
CA THR A 510 12.04 -66.08 -60.11
C THR A 510 11.77 -64.77 -60.86
N ASN A 511 11.22 -64.89 -62.07
CA ASN A 511 10.92 -63.81 -63.02
C ASN A 511 10.58 -62.49 -62.33
N CYS A 512 11.48 -61.51 -62.43
CA CYS A 512 11.29 -60.16 -61.93
C CYS A 512 11.40 -59.14 -63.06
N ALA A 513 10.44 -58.21 -63.09
CA ALA A 513 10.44 -57.07 -63.99
C ALA A 513 10.44 -55.77 -63.18
N GLN A 514 11.22 -54.79 -63.63
CA GLN A 514 11.30 -53.48 -63.01
C GLN A 514 11.01 -52.37 -64.04
N CYS A 515 10.59 -51.22 -63.54
CA CYS A 515 10.28 -50.03 -64.33
C CYS A 515 10.55 -48.77 -63.51
N ASN A 516 10.86 -47.65 -64.16
CA ASN A 516 11.24 -46.38 -63.51
C ASN A 516 10.57 -45.13 -64.11
N ASN A 517 9.88 -45.28 -65.24
CA ASN A 517 9.40 -44.16 -66.05
C ASN A 517 7.97 -43.68 -65.71
N ASN A 518 7.17 -44.49 -64.99
CA ASN A 518 5.77 -44.17 -64.71
C ASN A 518 5.36 -44.62 -63.30
N PRO A 519 4.43 -43.90 -62.63
CA PRO A 519 3.88 -44.38 -61.37
C PRO A 519 3.01 -45.62 -61.61
N LEU A 520 3.00 -46.55 -60.65
CA LEU A 520 2.24 -47.80 -60.70
C LEU A 520 2.55 -48.69 -61.93
N CYS A 521 3.75 -48.54 -62.50
CA CYS A 521 4.18 -49.23 -63.72
C CYS A 521 4.43 -50.73 -63.54
N ASN A 522 4.62 -51.21 -62.31
CA ASN A 522 4.85 -52.61 -61.98
C ASN A 522 3.56 -53.42 -62.09
N THR A 523 3.10 -53.64 -63.32
CA THR A 523 1.87 -54.36 -63.64
C THR A 523 2.14 -55.82 -64.00
N GLU A 524 1.12 -56.67 -63.96
CA GLU A 524 1.27 -58.04 -64.46
C GLU A 524 1.57 -58.09 -65.96
N GLU A 525 1.12 -57.10 -66.71
CA GLU A 525 1.42 -56.95 -68.13
C GLU A 525 2.91 -56.66 -68.34
N LEU A 526 3.52 -55.81 -67.51
CA LEU A 526 4.97 -55.60 -67.52
C LEU A 526 5.70 -56.92 -67.30
N LEU A 527 5.28 -57.72 -66.30
CA LEU A 527 5.90 -59.02 -66.02
C LEU A 527 5.76 -60.00 -67.19
N LYS A 528 4.61 -60.04 -67.87
CA LYS A 528 4.38 -60.92 -69.03
C LYS A 528 5.18 -60.51 -70.27
N ASN A 529 5.34 -59.20 -70.48
CA ASN A 529 5.97 -58.65 -71.67
C ASN A 529 7.48 -58.41 -71.49
N SER A 530 8.04 -58.69 -70.32
CA SER A 530 9.48 -58.53 -70.06
C SER A 530 10.29 -59.65 -70.71
N PHE A 531 11.48 -59.28 -71.20
CA PHE A 531 12.44 -60.23 -71.76
C PHE A 531 13.32 -60.80 -70.64
N TYR A 532 13.35 -62.12 -70.51
CA TYR A 532 14.16 -62.84 -69.53
C TYR A 532 15.40 -63.43 -70.21
N CYS A 533 16.57 -63.20 -69.61
CA CYS A 533 17.86 -63.61 -70.15
C CYS A 533 18.24 -64.99 -69.60
N LEU A 534 18.23 -66.09 -70.38
CA LEU A 534 18.67 -67.45 -69.95
C LEU A 534 20.03 -67.44 -69.22
N GLU A 535 20.09 -67.94 -67.97
CA GLU A 535 21.33 -68.07 -67.20
C GLU A 535 21.75 -69.54 -67.04
N PHE A 536 23.05 -69.80 -67.19
CA PHE A 536 23.66 -71.12 -66.97
C PHE A 536 24.41 -71.10 -65.64
N THR A 537 24.02 -71.96 -64.70
CA THR A 537 24.77 -72.18 -63.45
C THR A 537 25.44 -73.55 -63.48
N GLU A 538 26.69 -73.66 -63.02
CA GLU A 538 27.50 -74.89 -63.09
C GLU A 538 26.92 -76.06 -62.27
N VAL A 539 25.89 -75.79 -61.45
CA VAL A 539 25.29 -76.75 -60.51
C VAL A 539 23.92 -77.27 -60.99
N MET A 540 23.40 -76.80 -62.12
CA MET A 540 22.05 -77.17 -62.60
C MET A 540 22.12 -77.92 -63.94
N GLN A 541 21.60 -79.16 -63.96
CA GLN A 541 21.59 -80.04 -65.16
C GLN A 541 20.58 -79.61 -66.25
N THR A 542 19.87 -78.50 -66.08
CA THR A 542 18.83 -78.00 -67.00
C THR A 542 18.96 -76.49 -67.21
N MET A 543 18.78 -76.02 -68.45
CA MET A 543 18.65 -74.58 -68.76
C MET A 543 17.46 -73.98 -68.00
N MET A 544 17.65 -72.80 -67.41
CA MET A 544 16.56 -72.01 -66.83
C MET A 544 16.56 -70.61 -67.42
N GLU A 545 15.38 -70.07 -67.75
CA GLU A 545 15.22 -68.66 -68.11
C GLU A 545 15.81 -67.82 -66.98
N GLY A 546 16.89 -67.08 -67.25
CA GLY A 546 17.55 -66.32 -66.22
C GLY A 546 16.74 -65.07 -65.92
N PHE A 547 16.72 -64.76 -64.64
CA PHE A 547 15.49 -64.38 -63.96
C PHE A 547 15.32 -62.85 -63.82
N ILE A 548 16.27 -62.10 -64.38
CA ILE A 548 16.31 -60.64 -64.36
C ILE A 548 15.81 -60.12 -65.71
N GLY A 549 14.74 -59.31 -65.71
CA GLY A 549 14.26 -58.62 -66.91
C GLY A 549 15.34 -57.70 -67.51
N CYS A 550 15.68 -57.92 -68.78
CA CYS A 550 16.69 -57.15 -69.51
C CYS A 550 16.02 -56.01 -70.31
N GLU A 551 16.50 -54.75 -70.18
CA GLU A 551 15.82 -53.56 -70.75
C GLU A 551 15.78 -53.50 -72.29
N SER A 552 16.63 -54.25 -73.00
CA SER A 552 16.57 -54.32 -74.48
C SER A 552 17.34 -55.47 -75.13
N GLN A 553 18.39 -56.04 -74.49
CA GLN A 553 19.26 -57.02 -75.13
C GLN A 553 19.79 -58.05 -74.12
N CYS A 554 19.78 -59.33 -74.49
CA CYS A 554 20.54 -60.37 -73.80
C CYS A 554 21.93 -60.47 -74.44
N TYR A 555 22.99 -60.58 -73.64
CA TYR A 555 24.31 -60.93 -74.17
C TYR A 555 24.81 -62.22 -73.53
N VAL A 556 25.49 -63.04 -74.33
CA VAL A 556 26.16 -64.26 -73.85
C VAL A 556 27.66 -64.00 -73.87
N LYS A 557 28.31 -64.02 -72.70
CA LYS A 557 29.77 -63.92 -72.58
C LYS A 557 30.34 -65.25 -72.10
N ARG A 558 31.21 -65.87 -72.91
CA ARG A 558 31.92 -67.09 -72.51
C ARG A 558 32.95 -66.74 -71.44
N LYS A 559 32.95 -67.45 -70.30
CA LYS A 559 33.94 -67.27 -69.21
C LYS A 559 35.30 -67.91 -69.52
N THR A 560 35.37 -68.88 -70.43
CA THR A 560 36.64 -69.50 -70.89
C THR A 560 36.47 -70.10 -72.29
N SER A 561 37.57 -70.24 -73.03
CA SER A 561 37.61 -70.75 -74.40
C SER A 561 37.15 -72.22 -74.47
N GLY A 562 35.88 -72.45 -74.79
CA GLY A 562 35.30 -73.78 -75.04
C GLY A 562 34.28 -73.74 -76.19
N ARG A 563 34.10 -74.88 -76.89
CA ARG A 563 33.51 -75.08 -78.23
C ARG A 563 32.06 -74.59 -78.45
N SER A 564 31.64 -74.57 -79.72
CA SER A 564 30.31 -74.10 -80.15
C SER A 564 29.16 -75.00 -79.68
N MET A 565 27.98 -74.40 -79.43
CA MET A 565 26.69 -75.02 -79.04
C MET A 565 26.14 -76.11 -79.99
N ARG A 566 26.80 -76.40 -81.12
CA ARG A 566 26.39 -77.47 -82.05
C ARG A 566 26.70 -78.90 -81.56
N GLU A 567 27.44 -79.05 -80.46
CA GLU A 567 27.87 -80.37 -79.96
C GLU A 567 27.06 -80.90 -78.76
N LEU A 568 26.07 -80.15 -78.24
CA LEU A 568 25.30 -80.55 -77.05
C LEU A 568 23.87 -81.07 -77.33
N PHE A 569 23.44 -81.10 -78.59
CA PHE A 569 22.18 -81.72 -79.01
C PHE A 569 22.46 -82.82 -80.03
N LYS A 570 22.79 -84.01 -79.51
CA LYS A 570 22.61 -85.30 -80.18
C LYS A 570 21.95 -86.26 -79.22
#